data_AF-A0A8B9YL97-F1
#
_entry.id   AF-A0A8B9YL97-F1
#
_cell.length_a   1.000
_cell.length_b   1.000
_cell.length_c   1.000
_cell.angle_alpha   90.00
_cell.angle_beta   90.00
_cell.angle_gamma   90.00
#
_symmetry.space_group_name_H-M   'P 1'
#
loop_
_entity.id
_entity.type
_entity.pdbx_description
1 polymer ?
#
loop_
_entity_poly.entity_id
_entity_poly.type
_entity_poly.pdbx_seq_one_letter_code
_entity_poly.pdbx_strand_id
1 'polypeptide(L)'
;MCFAKGVPHNLASLRTRMHNRVDDFCDEMGNEPEETQMEAVLAEMEEGLSEDICEFIEDHIQENLPESLQESSPLLQEARQGVRRRIQRPSVSARLEVQNPEESIWARALGRFQVILQSLQQRCWDALTWLREKAVTFLEAICSVVKAVLGVLTDFCSSVGQLFGNLIQV
;
A
#
# COMPACT_ATOMS: atom_id res chain seq x y z
N MET A 1 -12.10 -14.47 -27.92
CA MET A 1 -12.71 -14.79 -26.62
C MET A 1 -12.92 -13.49 -25.89
N CYS A 2 -14.16 -13.15 -25.54
CA CYS A 2 -14.48 -11.92 -24.83
C CYS A 2 -14.20 -12.13 -23.35
N PHE A 3 -13.14 -11.52 -22.82
CA PHE A 3 -13.01 -11.39 -21.38
C PHE A 3 -14.16 -10.51 -20.90
N ALA A 4 -14.99 -11.05 -20.00
CA ALA A 4 -15.95 -10.24 -19.27
C ALA A 4 -15.15 -9.10 -18.61
N LYS A 5 -15.41 -7.86 -19.02
CA LYS A 5 -14.95 -6.69 -18.28
C LYS A 5 -15.55 -6.82 -16.88
N GLY A 6 -14.71 -7.19 -15.91
CA GLY A 6 -15.08 -7.24 -14.50
C GLY A 6 -15.72 -5.91 -14.10
N VAL A 7 -16.65 -5.99 -13.16
CA VAL A 7 -17.27 -4.81 -12.55
C VAL A 7 -16.14 -3.88 -12.10
N PRO A 8 -16.13 -2.59 -12.49
CA PRO A 8 -15.04 -1.70 -12.16
C PRO A 8 -14.85 -1.68 -10.65
N HIS A 9 -13.63 -2.00 -10.20
CA HIS A 9 -13.25 -1.95 -8.79
C HIS A 9 -13.10 -0.48 -8.39
N ASN A 10 -14.23 0.19 -8.23
CA ASN A 10 -14.29 1.57 -7.76
C ASN A 10 -14.40 1.60 -6.23
N LEU A 11 -14.20 2.79 -5.65
CA LEU A 11 -14.29 2.98 -4.19
C LEU A 11 -15.63 2.53 -3.59
N ALA A 12 -16.72 2.54 -4.37
CA ALA A 12 -18.01 2.06 -3.90
C ALA A 12 -18.00 0.53 -3.71
N SER A 13 -17.33 -0.22 -4.59
CA SER A 13 -17.16 -1.67 -4.44
C SER A 13 -16.34 -2.04 -3.20
N LEU A 14 -15.23 -1.35 -2.94
CA LEU A 14 -14.45 -1.54 -1.71
C LEU A 14 -15.30 -1.25 -0.48
N ARG A 15 -16.03 -0.12 -0.47
CA ARG A 15 -16.93 0.23 0.62
C ARG A 15 -17.99 -0.85 0.87
N THR A 16 -18.58 -1.42 -0.18
CA THR A 16 -19.53 -2.53 -0.04
C THR A 16 -18.87 -3.76 0.57
N ARG A 17 -17.68 -4.16 0.11
CA ARG A 17 -16.94 -5.29 0.70
C ARG A 17 -16.67 -5.08 2.20
N MET A 18 -16.22 -3.88 2.58
CA MET A 18 -15.99 -3.54 3.98
C MET A 18 -17.27 -3.62 4.83
N HIS A 19 -18.41 -3.17 4.31
CA HIS A 19 -19.70 -3.31 5.00
C HIS A 19 -20.12 -4.78 5.13
N ASN A 20 -19.99 -5.56 4.05
CA ASN A 20 -20.32 -6.98 4.08
C ASN A 20 -19.52 -7.73 5.16
N ARG A 21 -18.23 -7.40 5.36
CA ARG A 21 -17.45 -8.02 6.45
C ARG A 21 -17.96 -7.68 7.84
N VAL A 22 -18.53 -6.49 8.03
CA VAL A 22 -19.18 -6.11 9.30
C VAL A 22 -20.50 -6.86 9.45
N ASP A 23 -21.27 -7.03 8.38
CA ASP A 23 -22.50 -7.80 8.39
C ASP A 23 -22.21 -9.28 8.70
N ASP A 24 -21.22 -9.88 8.03
CA ASP A 24 -20.75 -11.25 8.27
C ASP A 24 -20.31 -11.45 9.73
N PHE A 25 -19.56 -10.49 10.28
CA PHE A 25 -19.19 -10.48 11.70
C PHE A 25 -20.42 -10.48 12.62
N CYS A 26 -21.42 -9.64 12.33
CA CYS A 26 -22.65 -9.58 13.12
C CYS A 26 -23.44 -10.89 13.05
N ASP A 27 -23.56 -11.47 11.85
CA ASP A 27 -24.28 -12.72 11.60
C ASP A 27 -23.62 -13.91 12.31
N GLU A 28 -22.28 -13.97 12.31
CA GLU A 28 -21.53 -15.06 12.95
C GLU A 28 -21.55 -14.97 14.48
N MET A 29 -21.58 -13.76 15.02
CA MET A 29 -21.63 -13.51 16.47
C MET A 29 -23.00 -13.80 17.10
N GLY A 30 -24.09 -13.68 16.33
CA GLY A 30 -25.45 -13.91 16.82
C GLY A 30 -25.84 -12.96 17.96
N ASN A 31 -26.66 -13.41 18.93
CA ASN A 31 -27.15 -12.55 20.03
C ASN A 31 -26.33 -12.67 21.33
N GLU A 32 -25.68 -13.81 21.56
CA GLU A 32 -24.95 -14.13 22.81
C GLU A 32 -23.54 -14.66 22.48
N PRO A 33 -22.63 -13.79 22.03
CA PRO A 33 -21.29 -14.21 21.64
C PRO A 33 -20.40 -14.56 22.84
N GLU A 34 -19.50 -15.53 22.66
CA GLU A 34 -18.40 -15.78 23.60
C GLU A 34 -17.19 -14.89 23.28
N GLU A 35 -16.43 -14.49 24.29
CA GLU A 35 -15.29 -13.57 24.12
C GLU A 35 -14.17 -14.16 23.23
N THR A 36 -13.87 -15.45 23.37
CA THR A 36 -12.88 -16.12 22.53
C THR A 36 -13.30 -16.22 21.07
N GLN A 37 -14.60 -16.39 20.83
CA GLN A 37 -15.18 -16.37 19.49
C GLN A 37 -15.08 -14.96 18.91
N MET A 38 -15.50 -13.93 19.66
CA MET A 38 -15.41 -12.53 19.26
C MET A 38 -14.01 -12.14 18.78
N GLU A 39 -12.98 -12.44 19.57
CA GLU A 39 -11.60 -12.09 19.23
C GLU A 39 -11.12 -12.84 17.97
N ALA A 40 -11.57 -14.09 17.76
CA ALA A 40 -11.24 -14.85 16.56
C ALA A 40 -11.90 -14.27 15.30
N VAL A 41 -13.21 -13.99 15.35
CA VAL A 41 -13.95 -13.44 14.20
C VAL A 41 -13.48 -12.01 13.89
N LEU A 42 -13.13 -11.21 14.91
CA LEU A 42 -12.53 -9.89 14.70
C LEU A 42 -11.15 -9.97 14.02
N ALA A 43 -10.33 -10.96 14.37
CA ALA A 43 -9.04 -11.17 13.73
C ALA A 43 -9.19 -11.59 12.26
N GLU A 44 -10.15 -12.49 11.97
CA GLU A 44 -10.49 -12.88 10.60
C GLU A 44 -11.02 -11.68 9.79
N MET A 45 -11.90 -10.87 10.38
CA MET A 45 -12.38 -9.64 9.75
C MET A 45 -11.24 -8.66 9.47
N GLU A 46 -10.27 -8.50 10.38
CA GLU A 46 -9.10 -7.65 10.14
C GLU A 46 -8.26 -8.14 8.95
N GLU A 47 -7.96 -9.44 8.88
CA GLU A 47 -7.24 -10.05 7.77
C GLU A 47 -8.00 -9.81 6.46
N GLY A 48 -9.31 -10.04 6.51
CA GLY A 48 -10.21 -9.80 5.41
C GLY A 48 -10.23 -8.37 4.89
N LEU A 49 -10.37 -7.39 5.78
CA LEU A 49 -10.32 -5.97 5.44
C LEU A 49 -8.97 -5.60 4.82
N SER A 50 -7.87 -6.16 5.35
CA SER A 50 -6.52 -5.94 4.82
C SER A 50 -6.40 -6.47 3.39
N GLU A 51 -6.96 -7.65 3.13
CA GLU A 51 -6.97 -8.27 1.80
C GLU A 51 -7.81 -7.47 0.81
N ASP A 52 -9.04 -7.07 1.17
CA ASP A 52 -9.92 -6.28 0.29
C ASP A 52 -9.27 -4.96 -0.15
N ILE A 53 -8.54 -4.31 0.76
CA ILE A 53 -7.78 -3.09 0.45
C ILE A 53 -6.63 -3.40 -0.52
N CYS A 54 -5.90 -4.50 -0.31
CA CYS A 54 -4.78 -4.89 -1.19
C CYS A 54 -5.26 -5.24 -2.59
N GLU A 55 -6.31 -6.07 -2.70
CA GLU A 55 -6.95 -6.40 -3.97
C GLU A 55 -7.41 -5.13 -4.69
N PHE A 56 -8.11 -4.23 -4.00
CA PHE A 56 -8.55 -2.96 -4.58
C PHE A 56 -7.37 -2.15 -5.13
N ILE A 57 -6.25 -2.05 -4.41
CA ILE A 57 -5.06 -1.34 -4.88
C ILE A 57 -4.48 -2.02 -6.12
N GLU A 58 -4.39 -3.35 -6.12
CA GLU A 58 -3.85 -4.13 -7.24
C GLU A 58 -4.71 -3.98 -8.49
N ASP A 59 -6.03 -4.12 -8.36
CA ASP A 59 -7.02 -3.92 -9.43
C ASP A 59 -6.92 -2.49 -9.97
N HIS A 60 -6.86 -1.49 -9.09
CA HIS A 60 -6.79 -0.10 -9.50
C HIS A 60 -5.50 0.22 -10.26
N ILE A 61 -4.37 -0.38 -9.88
CA ILE A 61 -3.13 -0.25 -10.66
C ILE A 61 -3.31 -0.95 -12.02
N GLN A 62 -3.89 -2.15 -12.06
CA GLN A 62 -4.08 -2.88 -13.32
C GLN A 62 -5.01 -2.15 -14.29
N GLU A 63 -6.07 -1.48 -13.80
CA GLU A 63 -6.98 -0.71 -14.65
C GLU A 63 -6.35 0.58 -15.20
N ASN A 64 -5.43 1.21 -14.45
CA ASN A 64 -4.91 2.55 -14.77
C ASN A 64 -3.50 2.56 -15.37
N LEU A 65 -2.81 1.43 -15.42
CA LEU A 65 -1.45 1.34 -15.96
C LEU A 65 -1.47 0.84 -17.42
N PRO A 66 -0.68 1.41 -18.34
CA PRO A 66 -0.54 0.87 -19.69
C PRO A 66 -0.06 -0.59 -19.67
N GLU A 67 -0.62 -1.45 -20.54
CA GLU A 67 -0.28 -2.88 -20.63
C GLU A 67 1.24 -3.12 -20.75
N SER A 68 1.95 -2.27 -21.49
CA SER A 68 3.41 -2.33 -21.66
C SER A 68 4.21 -2.15 -20.36
N LEU A 69 3.62 -1.51 -19.34
CA LEU A 69 4.23 -1.30 -18.03
C LEU A 69 3.73 -2.32 -16.99
N GLN A 70 2.63 -3.02 -17.26
CA GLN A 70 2.06 -4.02 -16.36
C GLN A 70 2.94 -5.28 -16.27
N GLU A 71 3.43 -5.78 -17.40
CA GLU A 71 4.11 -7.09 -17.47
C GLU A 71 5.65 -7.00 -17.35
N SER A 72 6.22 -5.79 -17.42
CA SER A 72 7.65 -5.62 -17.69
C SER A 72 8.43 -4.81 -16.65
N SER A 73 7.82 -4.44 -15.51
CA SER A 73 8.46 -3.58 -14.51
C SER A 73 8.73 -4.30 -13.18
N PRO A 74 9.97 -4.77 -12.94
CA PRO A 74 10.38 -5.30 -11.63
C PRO A 74 10.15 -4.32 -10.47
N LEU A 75 10.30 -3.03 -10.73
CA LEU A 75 10.07 -1.96 -9.73
C LEU A 75 8.59 -1.87 -9.33
N LEU A 76 7.67 -2.06 -10.29
CA LEU A 76 6.25 -2.07 -9.99
C LEU A 76 5.88 -3.28 -9.12
N GLN A 77 6.44 -4.45 -9.42
CA GLN A 77 6.23 -5.64 -8.61
C GLN A 77 6.77 -5.45 -7.19
N GLU A 78 7.96 -4.88 -7.01
CA GLU A 78 8.51 -4.56 -5.70
C GLU A 78 7.62 -3.57 -4.94
N ALA A 79 7.12 -2.52 -5.61
CA ALA A 79 6.22 -1.54 -5.02
C ALA A 79 4.91 -2.18 -4.55
N ARG A 80 4.26 -3.00 -5.39
CA ARG A 80 3.03 -3.75 -5.06
C ARG A 80 3.23 -4.63 -3.83
N GLN A 81 4.26 -5.47 -3.84
CA GLN A 81 4.57 -6.36 -2.71
C GLN A 81 5.01 -5.59 -1.45
N GLY A 82 5.63 -4.43 -1.60
CA GLY A 82 6.01 -3.57 -0.49
C GLY A 82 4.82 -2.87 0.17
N VAL A 83 3.82 -2.47 -0.62
CA VAL A 83 2.53 -1.94 -0.14
C VAL A 83 1.74 -3.04 0.55
N ARG A 84 1.55 -4.19 -0.12
CA ARG A 84 0.82 -5.34 0.42
C ARG A 84 1.33 -5.79 1.78
N ARG A 85 2.65 -5.97 1.92
CA ARG A 85 3.28 -6.36 3.20
C ARG A 85 3.03 -5.38 4.34
N ARG A 86 2.86 -4.08 4.05
CA ARG A 86 2.60 -3.05 5.06
C ARG A 86 1.14 -3.05 5.48
N ILE A 87 0.24 -3.21 4.51
CA ILE A 87 -1.20 -3.27 4.76
C ILE A 87 -1.57 -4.56 5.49
N GLN A 88 -1.03 -5.71 5.08
CA GLN A 88 -1.31 -7.01 5.72
C GLN A 88 -0.53 -7.22 7.04
N ARG A 89 0.28 -6.25 7.48
CA ARG A 89 1.00 -6.38 8.75
C ARG A 89 -0.03 -6.55 9.89
N PRO A 90 0.00 -7.63 10.67
CA PRO A 90 -0.98 -7.82 11.74
C PRO A 90 -0.97 -6.65 12.71
N SER A 91 -2.14 -6.21 13.16
CA SER A 91 -2.21 -5.29 14.30
C SER A 91 -1.58 -5.97 15.50
N VAL A 92 -0.50 -5.40 16.02
CA VAL A 92 0.00 -5.77 17.36
C VAL A 92 -0.92 -5.09 18.36
N SER A 93 -2.19 -5.49 18.38
CA SER A 93 -3.12 -5.02 19.40
C SER A 93 -2.79 -5.75 20.68
N ALA A 94 -2.24 -5.00 21.63
CA ALA A 94 -1.87 -5.49 22.94
C ALA A 94 -3.07 -6.23 23.55
N ARG A 95 -2.85 -7.50 23.86
CA ARG A 95 -3.78 -8.44 24.51
C ARG A 95 -4.12 -8.04 25.97
N LEU A 96 -3.94 -6.78 26.35
CA LEU A 96 -3.77 -6.33 27.74
C LEU A 96 -4.30 -4.90 27.92
N GLU A 97 -5.59 -4.68 27.66
CA GLU A 97 -6.31 -3.69 28.46
C GLU A 97 -6.98 -4.44 29.61
N VAL A 98 -6.86 -3.89 30.82
CA VAL A 98 -7.50 -4.44 32.02
C VAL A 98 -9.00 -4.43 31.76
N GLN A 99 -9.56 -5.62 31.51
CA GLN A 99 -10.96 -5.74 31.16
C GLN A 99 -11.84 -5.30 32.33
N ASN A 100 -12.78 -4.41 32.05
CA ASN A 100 -13.83 -4.11 33.01
C ASN A 100 -14.85 -5.27 32.99
N PRO A 101 -15.01 -6.02 34.10
CA PRO A 101 -15.94 -7.14 34.14
C PRO A 101 -17.41 -6.73 33.94
N GLU A 102 -17.75 -5.45 34.10
CA GLU A 102 -19.10 -4.92 33.91
C GLU A 102 -19.42 -4.53 32.46
N GLU A 103 -18.41 -4.50 31.58
CA GLU A 103 -18.60 -4.08 30.18
C GLU A 103 -19.22 -5.21 29.35
N SER A 104 -20.26 -4.89 28.57
CA SER A 104 -20.88 -5.86 27.64
C SER A 104 -19.90 -6.32 26.56
N ILE A 105 -20.05 -7.56 26.10
CA ILE A 105 -19.21 -8.13 25.04
C ILE A 105 -19.27 -7.27 23.76
N TRP A 106 -20.43 -6.73 23.42
CA TRP A 106 -20.59 -5.83 22.27
C TRP A 106 -19.86 -4.48 22.40
N ALA A 107 -19.77 -3.94 23.60
CA ALA A 107 -19.00 -2.72 23.84
C ALA A 107 -17.49 -2.98 23.63
N ARG A 108 -17.00 -4.14 24.12
CA ARG A 108 -15.62 -4.58 23.85
C ARG A 108 -15.38 -4.85 22.36
N ALA A 109 -16.33 -5.50 21.68
CA ALA A 109 -16.27 -5.74 20.24
C ALA A 109 -16.12 -4.43 19.46
N LEU A 110 -16.92 -3.42 19.80
CA LEU A 110 -16.84 -2.10 19.19
C LEU A 110 -15.48 -1.44 19.44
N GLY A 111 -14.96 -1.49 20.67
CA GLY A 111 -13.64 -0.96 21.02
C GLY A 111 -12.53 -1.64 20.21
N ARG A 112 -12.55 -2.98 20.12
CA ARG A 112 -11.60 -3.74 19.30
C ARG A 112 -11.72 -3.39 17.82
N PHE A 113 -12.93 -3.29 17.30
CA PHE A 113 -13.17 -2.89 15.92
C PHE A 113 -12.58 -1.51 15.61
N GLN A 114 -12.74 -0.54 16.52
CA GLN A 114 -12.15 0.78 16.38
C GLN A 114 -10.62 0.73 16.33
N VAL A 115 -9.99 -0.09 17.18
CA VAL A 115 -8.53 -0.32 17.16
C VAL A 115 -8.08 -0.94 15.84
N ILE A 116 -8.82 -1.92 15.32
CA ILE A 116 -8.56 -2.53 14.00
C ILE A 116 -8.60 -1.47 12.90
N LEU A 117 -9.65 -0.63 12.87
CA LEU A 117 -9.80 0.42 11.87
C LEU A 117 -8.66 1.47 11.95
N GLN A 118 -8.30 1.90 13.16
CA GLN A 118 -7.19 2.83 13.37
C GLN A 118 -5.86 2.22 12.89
N SER A 119 -5.63 0.95 13.18
CA SER A 119 -4.45 0.23 12.73
C SER A 119 -4.41 0.09 11.21
N LEU A 120 -5.53 -0.27 10.56
CA LEU A 120 -5.63 -0.32 9.10
C LEU A 120 -5.33 1.03 8.46
N GLN A 121 -5.91 2.11 9.00
CA GLN A 121 -5.65 3.47 8.55
C GLN A 121 -4.16 3.82 8.68
N GLN A 122 -3.54 3.50 9.81
CA GLN A 122 -2.11 3.74 10.03
C GLN A 122 -1.25 2.94 9.05
N ARG A 123 -1.55 1.66 8.83
CA ARG A 123 -0.85 0.80 7.87
C ARG A 123 -0.92 1.34 6.43
N CYS A 124 -2.06 1.91 6.05
CA CYS A 124 -2.21 2.58 4.75
C CYS A 124 -1.31 3.84 4.67
N TRP A 125 -1.26 4.64 5.73
CA TRP A 125 -0.37 5.81 5.80
C TRP A 125 1.11 5.43 5.76
N ASP A 126 1.50 4.36 6.46
CA ASP A 126 2.87 3.85 6.44
C ASP A 126 3.25 3.34 5.05
N ALA A 127 2.34 2.63 4.37
CA ALA A 127 2.53 2.19 2.99
C ALA A 127 2.73 3.36 2.02
N LEU A 128 1.89 4.40 2.14
CA LEU A 128 2.00 5.61 1.32
C LEU A 128 3.31 6.37 1.57
N THR A 129 3.69 6.51 2.84
CA THR A 129 4.92 7.21 3.24
C THR A 129 6.15 6.49 2.71
N TRP A 130 6.21 5.18 2.90
CA TRP A 130 7.27 4.35 2.36
C TRP A 130 7.37 4.44 0.83
N LEU A 131 6.23 4.43 0.13
CA LEU A 131 6.22 4.54 -1.33
C LEU A 131 6.80 5.88 -1.81
N ARG A 132 6.47 6.98 -1.10
CA ARG A 132 7.03 8.31 -1.38
C ARG A 132 8.53 8.35 -1.17
N GLU A 133 9.02 7.79 -0.07
CA GLU A 133 10.47 7.71 0.21
C GLU A 133 11.20 6.93 -0.89
N LYS A 134 10.66 5.78 -1.29
CA LYS A 134 11.22 4.97 -2.39
C LYS A 134 11.28 5.74 -3.70
N ALA A 135 10.22 6.46 -4.04
CA ALA A 135 10.17 7.27 -5.26
C ALA A 135 11.22 8.40 -5.23
N VAL A 136 11.36 9.09 -4.10
CA VAL A 136 12.37 10.16 -3.92
C VAL A 136 13.77 9.58 -4.07
N THR A 137 14.12 8.53 -3.34
CA THR A 137 15.45 7.91 -3.41
C THR A 137 15.79 7.44 -4.82
N PHE A 138 14.82 6.86 -5.53
CA PHE A 138 15.01 6.40 -6.91
C PHE A 138 15.27 7.58 -7.87
N LEU A 139 14.47 8.65 -7.79
CA LEU A 139 14.63 9.84 -8.62
C LEU A 139 15.95 10.56 -8.32
N GLU A 140 16.36 10.64 -7.06
CA GLU A 140 17.64 11.24 -6.65
C GLU A 140 18.83 10.47 -7.24
N ALA A 141 18.79 9.13 -7.19
CA ALA A 141 19.83 8.29 -7.77
C ALA A 141 19.98 8.53 -9.28
N ILE A 142 18.86 8.59 -10.02
CA ILE A 142 18.87 8.90 -11.46
C ILE A 142 19.43 10.31 -11.71
N CYS A 143 18.93 11.31 -10.98
CA CYS A 143 19.39 12.69 -11.14
C CYS A 143 20.90 12.83 -10.90
N SER A 144 21.43 12.12 -9.90
CA SER A 144 22.85 12.13 -9.57
C SER A 144 23.71 11.62 -10.74
N VAL A 145 23.32 10.47 -11.33
CA VAL A 145 24.02 9.89 -12.48
C VAL A 145 23.97 10.82 -13.70
N VAL A 146 22.80 11.38 -14.02
CA VAL A 146 22.65 12.30 -15.16
C VAL A 146 23.52 13.54 -14.98
N LYS A 147 23.53 14.13 -13.78
CA LYS A 147 24.39 15.29 -13.47
C LYS A 147 25.87 14.96 -13.67
N ALA A 148 26.31 13.78 -13.23
CA ALA A 148 27.70 13.36 -13.40
C ALA A 148 28.08 13.24 -14.90
N VAL A 149 27.22 12.62 -15.71
CA VAL A 149 27.42 12.51 -17.16
C VAL A 149 27.47 13.89 -17.83
N LEU A 150 26.55 14.80 -17.47
CA LEU A 150 26.54 16.16 -18.00
C LEU A 150 27.81 16.94 -17.63
N GLY A 151 28.34 16.74 -16.42
CA GLY A 151 29.62 17.30 -16.00
C GLY A 151 30.77 16.85 -16.92
N VAL A 152 30.90 15.53 -17.12
CA VAL A 152 31.92 14.95 -18.02
C VAL A 152 31.82 15.49 -19.45
N LEU A 153 30.59 15.58 -19.98
CA LEU A 153 30.37 16.14 -21.32
C LEU A 153 30.77 17.61 -21.41
N THR A 154 30.48 18.39 -20.37
CA THR A 154 30.85 19.82 -20.30
C THR A 154 32.36 20.00 -20.28
N ASP A 155 33.06 19.20 -19.47
CA ASP A 155 34.51 19.21 -19.38
C ASP A 155 35.17 18.81 -20.70
N PHE A 156 34.64 17.76 -21.35
CA PHE A 156 35.10 17.32 -22.66
C PHE A 156 34.92 18.40 -23.74
N CYS A 157 33.74 19.01 -23.83
CA CYS A 157 33.48 20.10 -24.78
C CYS A 157 34.42 21.29 -24.55
N SER A 158 34.71 21.63 -23.30
CA SER A 158 35.65 22.70 -22.94
C SER A 158 37.07 22.38 -23.40
N SER A 159 37.54 21.15 -23.15
CA SER A 159 38.86 20.67 -23.57
C SER A 159 39.02 20.67 -25.10
N VAL A 160 38.02 20.16 -25.82
CA VAL A 160 37.99 20.17 -27.29
C VAL A 160 37.99 21.61 -27.83
N GLY A 161 37.16 22.49 -27.26
CA GLY A 161 37.11 23.90 -27.64
C GLY A 161 38.45 24.62 -27.47
N GLN A 162 39.16 24.36 -26.37
CA GLN A 162 40.51 24.88 -26.14
C GLN A 162 41.52 24.35 -27.16
N LEU A 163 41.49 23.06 -27.45
CA LEU A 163 42.40 22.42 -28.41
C LEU A 163 42.22 23.02 -29.81
N PHE A 164 40.99 23.18 -30.29
CA PHE A 164 40.71 23.83 -31.57
C PHE A 164 41.03 25.32 -31.56
N GLY A 165 40.76 26.04 -30.46
CA GLY A 165 41.13 27.44 -30.31
C GLY A 165 42.63 27.67 -30.46
N ASN A 166 43.45 26.81 -29.87
CA ASN A 166 44.90 26.85 -30.00
C ASN A 166 45.38 26.55 -31.43
N LEU A 167 44.71 25.63 -32.15
CA LEU A 167 45.08 25.29 -33.53
C LEU A 167 44.76 26.40 -34.54
N ILE A 168 43.74 27.22 -34.29
CA ILE A 168 43.34 28.32 -35.20
C ILE A 168 44.24 29.55 -35.02
N GLN A 169 44.86 29.72 -33.87
CA GLN A 169 45.73 30.87 -33.55
C GLN A 169 47.19 30.70 -34.01
N VAL A 170 47.53 29.57 -34.64
CA VAL A 170 48.82 29.27 -35.29
C VAL A 170 48.69 29.49 -36.79
#